data_AF-A0A162H5Q6-F1
#
_entry.id   AF-A0A162H5Q6-F1
#
_cell.length_a   1.000
_cell.length_b   1.000
_cell.length_c   1.000
_cell.angle_alpha   90.00
_cell.angle_beta   90.00
_cell.angle_gamma   90.00
#
_symmetry.space_group_name_H-M   'P 1'
#
loop_
_entity.id
_entity.type
_entity.pdbx_description
1 polymer ?
#
loop_
_entity_poly.entity_id
_entity_poly.type
_entity_poly.pdbx_seq_one_letter_code
_entity_poly.pdbx_strand_id
1 'polypeptide(L)'
;MEPIGYLESCFRDKFGTPRQPGLVKKAWARLKIRADLQPEESLQGLEGFSHVWLVWVFHQNKTARYHAKVHPPRLGGKTMGLFATRSPHRPNPIGLSLVELIAVEKDGIVVSGADLVDGTPILDIKPYLPEVEAIPEARTGWPAEVAKEEIHVEFTEHAENVMREWESRNPDKALREIVVGTLQLDPRPVIYRGYEEKESPYRSEHAVRLFDGDIHFKFETPTLVRVLDILFTHN
;
A
#
# COMPACT_ATOMS: atom_id res chain seq x y z
N MET A 1 -15.91 1.24 18.33
CA MET A 1 -15.89 2.27 17.26
C MET A 1 -16.53 1.65 16.05
N GLU A 2 -17.39 2.39 15.37
CA GLU A 2 -18.00 1.93 14.13
C GLU A 2 -17.29 2.54 12.92
N PRO A 3 -17.07 1.79 11.83
CA PRO A 3 -16.54 2.37 10.59
C PRO A 3 -17.54 3.33 9.95
N ILE A 4 -17.05 4.45 9.40
CA ILE A 4 -17.82 5.35 8.54
C ILE A 4 -18.00 4.80 7.12
N GLY A 5 -17.22 3.78 6.77
CA GLY A 5 -17.17 3.23 5.42
C GLY A 5 -16.09 2.17 5.28
N TYR A 6 -16.00 1.62 4.08
CA TYR A 6 -15.02 0.60 3.71
C TYR A 6 -14.27 1.03 2.47
N LEU A 7 -12.98 0.71 2.44
CA LEU A 7 -12.10 1.05 1.33
C LEU A 7 -12.06 -0.08 0.30
N GLU A 8 -12.34 0.25 -0.95
CA GLU A 8 -11.96 -0.54 -2.12
C GLU A 8 -10.53 -0.16 -2.50
N SER A 9 -9.63 -1.14 -2.63
CA SER A 9 -8.19 -0.87 -2.84
C SER A 9 -7.63 -1.66 -4.01
N CYS A 10 -6.64 -1.08 -4.69
CA CYS A 10 -5.81 -1.84 -5.63
C CYS A 10 -5.06 -2.99 -4.96
N PHE A 11 -4.80 -2.96 -3.65
CA PHE A 11 -4.15 -4.05 -2.92
C PHE A 11 -5.18 -5.04 -2.35
N ARG A 12 -5.32 -6.23 -2.95
CA ARG A 12 -6.31 -7.23 -2.48
C ARG A 12 -5.87 -7.98 -1.23
N ASP A 13 -4.57 -8.04 -0.99
CA ASP A 13 -3.99 -8.68 0.18
C ASP A 13 -2.76 -7.92 0.69
N LYS A 14 -2.30 -8.30 1.88
CA LYS A 14 -1.18 -7.65 2.59
C LYS A 14 0.18 -7.80 1.91
N PHE A 15 0.35 -8.77 1.00
CA PHE A 15 1.58 -8.96 0.24
C PHE A 15 1.53 -8.04 -0.99
N GLY A 16 2.44 -7.08 -1.02
CA GLY A 16 2.43 -6.02 -2.04
C GLY A 16 1.91 -4.69 -1.52
N THR A 17 1.07 -4.68 -0.48
CA THR A 17 0.67 -3.41 0.15
C THR A 17 1.89 -2.66 0.69
N PRO A 18 2.05 -1.36 0.37
CA PRO A 18 3.13 -0.54 0.87
C PRO A 18 3.14 -0.51 2.40
N ARG A 19 4.32 -0.30 2.99
CA ARG A 19 4.47 -0.24 4.45
C ARG A 19 4.08 1.11 5.04
N GLN A 20 3.94 2.13 4.20
CA GLN A 20 3.65 3.52 4.53
C GLN A 20 2.92 4.15 3.32
N PRO A 21 2.04 5.13 3.54
CA PRO A 21 1.34 5.82 2.46
C PRO A 21 2.32 6.62 1.60
N GLY A 22 1.95 6.88 0.35
CA GLY A 22 2.72 7.68 -0.61
C GLY A 22 3.93 7.00 -1.23
N LEU A 23 4.36 5.83 -0.72
CA LEU A 23 5.49 5.07 -1.30
C LEU A 23 5.19 4.58 -2.73
N VAL A 24 3.96 4.16 -2.99
CA VAL A 24 3.45 3.89 -4.34
C VAL A 24 2.48 5.01 -4.68
N LYS A 25 2.99 6.07 -5.31
CA LYS A 25 2.25 7.33 -5.52
C LYS A 25 0.91 7.15 -6.24
N LYS A 26 0.82 6.19 -7.17
CA LYS A 26 -0.38 5.88 -7.95
C LYS A 26 -1.27 4.81 -7.33
N ALA A 27 -1.00 4.38 -6.09
CA ALA A 27 -1.81 3.39 -5.40
C ALA A 27 -3.24 3.89 -5.20
N TRP A 28 -4.13 3.39 -6.06
CA TRP A 28 -5.53 3.78 -6.11
C TRP A 28 -6.32 3.14 -4.96
N ALA A 29 -7.22 3.91 -4.37
CA ALA A 29 -8.28 3.40 -3.52
C ALA A 29 -9.52 4.29 -3.58
N ARG A 30 -10.67 3.72 -3.22
CA ARG A 30 -11.96 4.42 -3.10
C ARG A 30 -12.58 4.11 -1.75
N LEU A 31 -12.87 5.14 -0.96
CA LEU A 31 -13.65 4.98 0.25
C LEU A 31 -15.12 5.14 -0.09
N LYS A 32 -15.91 4.09 0.17
CA LYS A 32 -17.37 4.17 0.17
C LYS A 32 -17.89 4.43 1.59
N ILE A 33 -18.55 5.55 1.78
CA ILE A 33 -19.13 5.97 3.07
C ILE A 33 -20.53 5.35 3.22
N ARG A 34 -20.90 5.01 4.46
CA ARG A 34 -22.22 4.46 4.75
C ARG A 34 -23.31 5.50 4.48
N ALA A 35 -24.42 5.05 3.89
CA ALA A 35 -25.51 5.94 3.47
C ALA A 35 -26.19 6.68 4.63
N ASP A 36 -26.21 6.09 5.84
CA ASP A 36 -26.79 6.71 7.05
C ASP A 36 -26.05 7.98 7.50
N LEU A 37 -24.80 8.16 7.05
CA LEU A 37 -23.99 9.34 7.32
C LEU A 37 -24.20 10.47 6.31
N GLN A 38 -25.11 10.30 5.33
CA GLN A 38 -25.41 11.30 4.30
C GLN A 38 -24.12 11.77 3.60
N PRO A 39 -23.43 10.91 2.83
CA PRO A 39 -22.10 11.19 2.28
C PRO A 39 -22.03 12.46 1.43
N GLU A 40 -23.04 12.73 0.60
CA GLU A 40 -23.07 13.93 -0.25
C GLU A 40 -23.01 15.22 0.57
N GLU A 41 -23.72 15.29 1.70
CA GLU A 41 -23.70 16.45 2.60
C GLU A 41 -22.46 16.46 3.51
N SER A 42 -22.09 15.31 4.06
CA SER A 42 -20.95 15.21 5.00
C SER A 42 -19.58 15.38 4.36
N LEU A 43 -19.47 15.20 3.04
CA LEU A 43 -18.26 15.42 2.26
C LEU A 43 -18.17 16.83 1.63
N GLN A 44 -19.21 17.65 1.73
CA GLN A 44 -19.26 18.96 1.08
C GLN A 44 -18.05 19.83 1.46
N GLY A 45 -17.35 20.36 0.46
CA GLY A 45 -16.18 21.23 0.65
C GLY A 45 -14.85 20.49 0.78
N LEU A 46 -14.86 19.16 0.86
CA LEU A 46 -13.64 18.35 0.92
C LEU A 46 -12.83 18.45 -0.39
N GLU A 47 -13.50 18.71 -1.52
CA GLU A 47 -12.87 18.96 -2.83
C GLU A 47 -11.95 20.19 -2.86
N GLY A 48 -12.02 21.06 -1.85
CA GLY A 48 -11.10 22.18 -1.66
C GLY A 48 -9.70 21.76 -1.17
N PHE A 49 -9.50 20.50 -0.80
CA PHE A 49 -8.24 19.98 -0.25
C PHE A 49 -7.56 19.01 -1.23
N SER A 50 -6.23 19.05 -1.30
CA SER A 50 -5.46 18.10 -2.11
C SER A 50 -5.14 16.79 -1.39
N HIS A 51 -5.20 16.79 -0.05
CA HIS A 51 -4.82 15.65 0.76
C HIS A 51 -5.74 15.51 1.96
N VAL A 52 -5.94 14.26 2.39
CA VAL A 52 -6.73 13.91 3.56
C VAL A 52 -5.99 12.89 4.43
N TRP A 53 -6.21 12.98 5.73
CA TRP A 53 -5.94 11.89 6.65
C TRP A 53 -7.06 10.87 6.60
N LEU A 54 -6.68 9.60 6.47
CA LEU A 54 -7.55 8.46 6.76
C LEU A 54 -7.15 7.87 8.11
N VAL A 55 -8.13 7.70 9.00
CA VAL A 55 -7.99 6.93 10.25
C VAL A 55 -8.69 5.61 10.06
N TRP A 56 -8.02 4.48 10.28
CA TRP A 56 -8.52 3.17 9.86
C TRP A 56 -8.07 2.04 10.77
N VAL A 57 -8.58 0.82 10.56
CA VAL A 57 -8.26 -0.35 11.40
C VAL A 57 -7.51 -1.43 10.62
N PHE A 58 -6.43 -1.99 11.19
CA PHE A 58 -5.76 -3.20 10.69
C PHE A 58 -6.66 -4.44 10.88
N HIS A 59 -7.77 -4.51 10.17
CA HIS A 59 -8.80 -5.54 10.34
C HIS A 59 -8.31 -6.96 10.00
N GLN A 60 -7.29 -7.10 9.14
CA GLN A 60 -6.65 -8.39 8.87
C GLN A 60 -5.66 -8.81 9.98
N ASN A 61 -5.31 -7.92 10.91
CA ASN A 61 -4.50 -8.28 12.07
C ASN A 61 -5.38 -8.95 13.14
N LYS A 62 -5.54 -10.27 13.01
CA LYS A 62 -6.34 -11.09 13.92
C LYS A 62 -5.63 -11.41 15.25
N THR A 63 -4.42 -10.91 15.48
CA THR A 63 -3.61 -11.29 16.65
C THR A 63 -4.00 -10.44 17.85
N ALA A 64 -4.58 -11.05 18.88
CA ALA A 64 -4.95 -10.37 20.12
C ALA A 64 -3.75 -10.04 21.03
N ARG A 65 -2.59 -10.67 20.79
CA ARG A 65 -1.37 -10.46 21.57
C ARG A 65 -0.46 -9.43 20.90
N TYR A 66 0.01 -8.48 21.70
CA TYR A 66 1.05 -7.52 21.32
C TYR A 66 2.23 -7.64 22.28
N HIS A 67 3.41 -7.26 21.81
CA HIS A 67 4.64 -7.29 22.58
C HIS A 67 5.11 -5.85 22.85
N ALA A 68 5.69 -5.62 24.03
CA ALA A 68 6.26 -4.32 24.39
C ALA A 68 7.38 -3.88 23.42
N LYS A 69 8.10 -4.86 22.84
CA LYS A 69 9.08 -4.66 21.78
C LYS A 69 8.72 -5.49 20.55
N VAL A 70 9.01 -4.96 19.37
CA VAL A 70 8.79 -5.60 18.07
C VAL A 70 10.09 -5.64 17.27
N HIS A 71 10.09 -6.40 16.16
CA HIS A 71 11.19 -6.47 15.19
C HIS A 71 10.78 -5.79 13.87
N PRO A 72 10.91 -4.46 13.73
CA PRO A 72 10.67 -3.81 12.46
C PRO A 72 11.67 -4.28 11.40
N PRO A 73 11.23 -4.58 10.17
CA PRO A 73 12.11 -5.02 9.09
C PRO A 73 13.27 -4.06 8.80
N ARG A 74 13.07 -2.75 9.05
CA ARG A 74 14.07 -1.70 8.86
C ARG A 74 15.23 -1.74 9.85
N LEU A 75 15.17 -2.55 10.90
CA LEU A 75 16.19 -2.56 11.96
C LEU A 75 17.19 -3.72 11.88
N GLY A 76 17.19 -4.49 10.79
CA GLY A 76 18.21 -5.54 10.59
C GLY A 76 18.28 -6.54 11.75
N GLY A 77 17.13 -6.92 12.31
CA GLY A 77 17.04 -7.85 13.44
C GLY A 77 17.00 -7.22 14.83
N LYS A 78 17.35 -5.93 14.99
CA LYS A 78 17.20 -5.23 16.28
C LYS A 78 15.73 -5.04 16.65
N THR A 79 15.47 -4.96 17.96
CA THR A 79 14.15 -4.67 18.49
C THR A 79 13.96 -3.20 18.79
N MET A 80 12.71 -2.75 18.78
CA MET A 80 12.32 -1.40 19.19
C MET A 80 11.02 -1.44 19.99
N GLY A 81 10.85 -0.51 20.93
CA GLY A 81 9.60 -0.39 21.68
C GLY A 81 8.42 -0.18 20.74
N LEU A 82 7.29 -0.86 21.00
CA LEU A 82 6.12 -0.87 20.12
C LEU A 82 5.67 0.54 19.69
N PHE A 83 5.56 1.46 20.65
CA PHE A 83 5.11 2.83 20.41
C PHE A 83 6.12 3.72 19.69
N ALA A 84 7.37 3.29 19.56
CA ALA A 84 8.37 3.93 18.71
C ALA A 84 8.34 3.38 17.27
N THR A 85 7.35 2.56 16.92
CA THR A 85 7.17 1.96 15.59
C THR A 85 5.78 2.22 15.03
N ARG A 86 5.60 1.95 13.74
CA ARG A 86 4.29 1.90 13.06
C ARG A 86 3.82 0.45 12.84
N SER A 87 4.13 -0.47 13.77
CA SER A 87 3.71 -1.87 13.65
C SER A 87 2.18 -2.00 13.66
N PRO A 88 1.57 -2.92 12.88
CA PRO A 88 0.14 -3.19 12.96
C PRO A 88 -0.29 -3.91 14.25
N HIS A 89 0.64 -4.58 14.93
CA HIS A 89 0.37 -5.40 16.12
C HIS A 89 0.39 -4.56 17.41
N ARG A 90 -0.69 -3.80 17.64
CA ARG A 90 -0.82 -2.83 18.73
C ARG A 90 -2.11 -3.04 19.54
N PRO A 91 -2.22 -2.54 20.79
CA PRO A 91 -3.45 -2.63 21.58
C PRO A 91 -4.68 -2.09 20.86
N ASN A 92 -4.52 -0.92 20.22
CA ASN A 92 -5.50 -0.34 19.32
C ASN A 92 -4.90 -0.40 17.91
N PRO A 93 -5.34 -1.32 17.04
CA PRO A 93 -4.77 -1.51 15.70
C PRO A 93 -5.26 -0.43 14.74
N ILE A 94 -5.08 0.84 15.12
CA ILE A 94 -5.46 2.02 14.35
C ILE A 94 -4.27 2.44 13.49
N GLY A 95 -4.52 2.60 12.19
CA GLY A 95 -3.61 3.16 11.21
C GLY A 95 -3.95 4.62 10.87
N LEU A 96 -2.97 5.32 10.33
CA LEU A 96 -3.07 6.70 9.85
C LEU A 96 -2.38 6.79 8.50
N SER A 97 -3.10 7.29 7.50
CA SER A 97 -2.57 7.44 6.15
C SER A 97 -2.87 8.85 5.62
N LEU A 98 -1.83 9.61 5.28
CA LEU A 98 -1.97 10.85 4.54
C LEU A 98 -1.95 10.50 3.05
N VAL A 99 -3.06 10.72 2.37
CA VAL A 99 -3.25 10.32 0.96
C VAL A 99 -3.67 11.53 0.13
N GLU A 100 -3.39 11.47 -1.16
CA GLU A 100 -3.85 12.47 -2.13
C GLU A 100 -5.34 12.27 -2.39
N LEU A 101 -6.12 13.34 -2.30
CA LEU A 101 -7.54 13.35 -2.68
C LEU A 101 -7.64 13.59 -4.18
N ILE A 102 -8.16 12.60 -4.91
CA ILE A 102 -8.32 12.65 -6.36
C ILE A 102 -9.70 13.18 -6.75
N ALA A 103 -10.74 12.69 -6.07
CA ALA A 103 -12.10 13.12 -6.32
C ALA A 103 -13.00 12.93 -5.09
N VAL A 104 -14.00 13.80 -4.97
CA VAL A 104 -15.16 13.61 -4.10
C VAL A 104 -16.31 13.11 -4.97
N GLU A 105 -16.93 12.01 -4.55
CA GLU A 105 -18.06 11.38 -5.22
C GLU A 105 -19.29 11.38 -4.30
N LYS A 106 -20.47 11.11 -4.84
CA LYS A 106 -21.73 11.18 -4.08
C LYS A 106 -21.77 10.31 -2.83
N ASP A 107 -21.15 9.13 -2.88
CA ASP A 107 -21.12 8.14 -1.80
C ASP A 107 -19.72 7.93 -1.23
N GLY A 108 -18.75 8.80 -1.52
CA GLY A 108 -17.37 8.53 -1.13
C GLY A 108 -16.30 9.46 -1.69
N ILE A 109 -15.05 8.99 -1.60
CA ILE A 109 -13.88 9.68 -2.16
C ILE A 109 -12.97 8.71 -2.89
N VAL A 110 -12.27 9.21 -3.91
CA VAL A 110 -11.18 8.52 -4.59
C VAL A 110 -9.87 9.13 -4.14
N VAL A 111 -8.90 8.28 -3.79
CA VAL A 111 -7.59 8.70 -3.28
C VAL A 111 -6.45 7.98 -3.99
N SER A 112 -5.27 8.59 -3.95
CA SER A 112 -4.03 8.03 -4.45
C SER A 112 -2.94 7.99 -3.37
N GLY A 113 -1.98 7.08 -3.52
CA GLY A 113 -0.91 6.88 -2.53
C GLY A 113 -1.35 6.06 -1.31
N ALA A 114 -2.42 5.27 -1.43
CA ALA A 114 -2.93 4.43 -0.34
C ALA A 114 -1.94 3.30 0.04
N ASP A 115 -1.93 2.92 1.32
CA ASP A 115 -1.21 1.77 1.88
C ASP A 115 -2.14 0.80 2.63
N LEU A 116 -3.39 0.71 2.16
CA LEU A 116 -4.45 -0.06 2.80
C LEU A 116 -4.87 -1.23 1.92
N VAL A 117 -5.15 -2.38 2.52
CA VAL A 117 -5.72 -3.54 1.83
C VAL A 117 -7.21 -3.33 1.55
N ASP A 118 -7.73 -4.01 0.53
CA ASP A 118 -9.14 -4.01 0.19
C ASP A 118 -10.02 -4.43 1.37
N GLY A 119 -11.19 -3.81 1.48
CA GLY A 119 -12.13 -4.02 2.58
C GLY A 119 -11.71 -3.36 3.89
N THR A 120 -10.67 -2.51 3.90
CA THR A 120 -10.24 -1.85 5.14
C THR A 120 -11.32 -0.93 5.69
N PRO A 121 -11.75 -1.11 6.97
CA PRO A 121 -12.69 -0.21 7.61
C PRO A 121 -12.03 1.14 7.90
N ILE A 122 -12.67 2.21 7.44
CA ILE A 122 -12.28 3.60 7.74
C ILE A 122 -13.10 4.09 8.93
N LEU A 123 -12.43 4.66 9.93
CA LEU A 123 -13.01 5.22 11.13
C LEU A 123 -13.30 6.73 10.99
N ASP A 124 -12.46 7.45 10.25
CA ASP A 124 -12.56 8.90 10.12
C ASP A 124 -11.79 9.41 8.89
N ILE A 125 -12.18 10.59 8.41
CA ILE A 125 -11.48 11.35 7.36
C ILE A 125 -11.31 12.80 7.82
N LYS A 126 -10.14 13.39 7.57
CA LYS A 126 -9.90 14.81 7.88
C LYS A 126 -9.10 15.48 6.77
N PRO A 127 -9.40 16.74 6.41
CA PRO A 127 -8.52 17.49 5.53
C PRO A 127 -7.14 17.64 6.17
N TYR A 128 -6.08 17.54 5.35
CA TYR A 128 -4.73 17.86 5.77
C TYR A 128 -4.51 19.37 5.68
N LEU A 129 -4.00 19.99 6.75
CA LEU A 129 -3.73 21.42 6.83
C LEU A 129 -2.22 21.70 6.92
N PRO A 130 -1.52 21.92 5.79
CA PRO A 130 -0.07 22.11 5.79
C PRO A 130 0.42 23.20 6.74
N GLU A 131 -0.34 24.29 6.89
CA GLU A 131 0.02 25.46 7.70
C GLU A 131 0.17 25.17 9.20
N VAL A 132 -0.50 24.14 9.72
CA VAL A 132 -0.44 23.77 11.15
C VAL A 132 0.12 22.37 11.38
N GLU A 133 0.13 21.51 10.36
CA GLU A 133 0.56 20.12 10.48
C GLU A 133 1.95 19.84 9.90
N ALA A 134 2.41 20.61 8.90
CA ALA A 134 3.69 20.36 8.27
C ALA A 134 4.83 20.77 9.20
N ILE A 135 5.70 19.81 9.54
CA ILE A 135 6.93 20.04 10.31
C ILE A 135 8.11 19.49 9.48
N PRO A 136 8.63 20.25 8.50
CA PRO A 136 9.71 19.79 7.61
C PRO A 136 10.99 19.41 8.37
N GLU A 137 11.24 20.05 9.51
CA GLU A 137 12.41 19.83 10.38
C GLU A 137 12.22 18.69 11.40
N ALA A 138 11.15 17.90 11.28
CA ALA A 138 10.89 16.77 12.16
C ALA A 138 12.02 15.73 12.05
N ARG A 139 12.41 15.16 13.20
CA ARG A 139 13.49 14.16 13.29
C ARG A 139 12.90 12.76 13.44
N THR A 140 13.59 11.78 12.87
CA THR A 140 13.27 10.35 13.06
C THR A 140 14.30 9.67 13.96
N GLY A 141 13.83 8.79 14.84
CA GLY A 141 14.67 7.91 15.65
C GLY A 141 14.98 6.57 14.99
N TRP A 142 14.48 6.35 13.76
CA TRP A 142 14.82 5.18 12.96
C TRP A 142 16.17 5.39 12.27
N PRO A 143 16.91 4.31 11.97
CA PRO A 143 18.10 4.42 11.14
C PRO A 143 17.78 5.18 9.85
N ALA A 144 18.72 6.03 9.42
CA ALA A 144 18.62 6.67 8.11
C ALA A 144 18.34 5.59 7.06
N GLU A 145 17.51 5.92 6.08
CA GLU A 145 17.30 5.03 4.95
C GLU A 145 18.67 4.81 4.30
N VAL A 146 19.17 3.58 4.41
CA VAL A 146 20.34 3.18 3.64
C VAL A 146 19.91 3.36 2.19
N ALA A 147 20.65 4.18 1.43
CA ALA A 147 20.43 4.33 0.00
C ALA A 147 20.40 2.92 -0.59
N LYS A 148 19.19 2.44 -0.89
CA LYS A 148 19.02 1.18 -1.58
C LYS A 148 19.27 1.48 -3.04
N GLU A 149 20.03 0.59 -3.67
CA GLU A 149 20.11 0.59 -5.13
C GLU A 149 18.69 0.51 -5.68
N GLU A 150 18.45 1.29 -6.73
CA GLU A 150 17.16 1.31 -7.39
C GLU A 150 16.87 -0.08 -7.96
N ILE A 151 15.68 -0.59 -7.69
CA ILE A 151 15.22 -1.86 -8.28
C ILE A 151 14.63 -1.52 -9.66
N HIS A 152 15.22 -2.09 -10.70
CA HIS A 152 14.71 -2.02 -12.06
C HIS A 152 13.66 -3.11 -12.29
N VAL A 153 12.52 -2.71 -12.84
CA VAL A 153 11.40 -3.60 -13.14
C VAL A 153 11.30 -3.77 -14.64
N GLU A 154 11.48 -5.01 -15.11
CA GLU A 154 11.31 -5.39 -16.52
C GLU A 154 10.10 -6.29 -16.68
N PHE A 155 9.47 -6.23 -17.84
CA PHE A 155 8.36 -7.10 -18.20
C PHE A 155 8.80 -8.02 -19.35
N THR A 156 8.35 -9.28 -19.33
CA THR A 156 8.41 -10.13 -20.53
C THR A 156 7.52 -9.54 -21.62
N GLU A 157 7.77 -9.88 -22.88
CA GLU A 157 6.89 -9.46 -24.00
C GLU A 157 5.44 -9.92 -23.78
N HIS A 158 5.25 -11.11 -23.21
CA HIS A 158 3.94 -11.61 -22.85
C HIS A 158 3.25 -10.72 -21.81
N ALA A 159 3.93 -10.43 -20.69
CA ALA A 159 3.39 -9.57 -19.63
C ALA A 159 3.14 -8.13 -20.13
N GLU A 160 3.98 -7.60 -21.01
CA GLU A 160 3.77 -6.32 -21.67
C GLU A 160 2.45 -6.27 -22.46
N ASN A 161 2.18 -7.31 -23.26
CA ASN A 161 0.96 -7.38 -24.06
C ASN A 161 -0.30 -7.47 -23.18
N VAL A 162 -0.25 -8.33 -22.15
CA VAL A 162 -1.35 -8.47 -21.18
C VAL A 162 -1.60 -7.18 -20.41
N MET A 163 -0.54 -6.49 -19.97
CA MET A 163 -0.64 -5.18 -19.31
C MET A 163 -1.34 -4.15 -20.20
N ARG A 164 -0.90 -4.02 -21.46
CA ARG A 164 -1.46 -3.03 -22.41
C ARG A 164 -2.93 -3.28 -22.68
N GLU A 165 -3.32 -4.54 -22.87
CA GLU A 165 -4.71 -4.90 -23.08
C GLU A 165 -5.60 -4.53 -21.89
N TRP A 166 -5.15 -4.83 -20.66
CA TRP A 166 -5.91 -4.48 -19.46
C TRP A 166 -6.00 -2.96 -19.26
N GLU A 167 -4.91 -2.21 -19.45
CA GLU A 167 -4.90 -0.75 -19.32
C GLU A 167 -5.79 -0.07 -20.36
N SER A 168 -5.88 -0.62 -21.59
CA SER A 168 -6.81 -0.12 -22.60
C SER A 168 -8.29 -0.19 -22.16
N ARG A 169 -8.63 -1.17 -21.31
CA ARG A 169 -9.97 -1.36 -20.74
C ARG A 169 -10.17 -0.57 -19.45
N ASN A 170 -9.08 -0.15 -18.78
CA ASN A 170 -9.07 0.47 -17.46
C ASN A 170 -8.12 1.68 -17.41
N PRO A 171 -8.34 2.73 -18.24
CA PRO A 171 -7.37 3.82 -18.41
C PRO A 171 -7.08 4.61 -17.13
N ASP A 172 -8.01 4.65 -16.18
CA ASP A 172 -7.88 5.44 -14.95
C ASP A 172 -7.20 4.70 -13.79
N LYS A 173 -6.75 3.45 -14.01
CA LYS A 173 -6.24 2.58 -12.93
C LYS A 173 -4.72 2.52 -12.81
N ALA A 174 -3.97 3.07 -13.76
CA ALA A 174 -2.50 3.21 -13.70
C ALA A 174 -1.78 1.92 -13.22
N LEU A 175 -2.17 0.76 -13.77
CA LEU A 175 -1.73 -0.54 -13.27
C LEU A 175 -0.21 -0.69 -13.38
N ARG A 176 0.39 -0.27 -14.49
CA ARG A 176 1.84 -0.33 -14.68
C ARG A 176 2.58 0.42 -13.58
N GLU A 177 2.19 1.65 -13.27
CA GLU A 177 2.84 2.45 -12.23
C GLU A 177 2.69 1.81 -10.84
N ILE A 178 1.53 1.21 -10.56
CA ILE A 178 1.30 0.50 -9.30
C ILE A 178 2.16 -0.77 -9.22
N VAL A 179 2.25 -1.56 -10.30
CA VAL A 179 3.11 -2.75 -10.37
C VAL A 179 4.57 -2.36 -10.15
N VAL A 180 5.07 -1.39 -10.93
CA VAL A 180 6.47 -0.94 -10.84
C VAL A 180 6.77 -0.43 -9.43
N GLY A 181 5.95 0.50 -8.90
CA GLY A 181 6.14 1.04 -7.57
C GLY A 181 6.08 -0.03 -6.47
N THR A 182 5.18 -1.02 -6.61
CA THR A 182 5.07 -2.13 -5.66
C THR A 182 6.31 -3.01 -5.66
N LEU A 183 6.80 -3.39 -6.84
CA LEU A 183 7.97 -4.26 -6.98
C LEU A 183 9.27 -3.55 -6.58
N GLN A 184 9.37 -2.24 -6.79
CA GLN A 184 10.48 -1.40 -6.32
C GLN A 184 10.61 -1.35 -4.79
N LEU A 185 9.53 -1.63 -4.05
CA LEU A 185 9.59 -1.75 -2.59
C LEU A 185 10.08 -3.13 -2.12
N ASP A 186 10.32 -4.07 -3.06
CA ASP A 186 10.58 -5.48 -2.83
C ASP A 186 9.51 -6.08 -1.88
N PRO A 187 8.35 -6.53 -2.39
CA PRO A 187 7.25 -7.00 -1.58
C PRO A 187 7.51 -8.40 -0.97
N ARG A 188 8.61 -9.06 -1.34
CA ARG A 188 8.93 -10.40 -0.85
C ARG A 188 9.18 -10.38 0.66
N PRO A 189 8.70 -11.38 1.41
CA PRO A 189 9.14 -11.57 2.79
C PRO A 189 10.66 -11.68 2.89
N VAL A 190 11.24 -11.17 3.98
CA VAL A 190 12.70 -11.07 4.17
C VAL A 190 13.41 -12.41 4.00
N ILE A 191 12.75 -13.51 4.36
CA ILE A 191 13.30 -14.88 4.24
C ILE A 191 13.59 -15.33 2.80
N TYR A 192 12.96 -14.72 1.79
CA TYR A 192 13.15 -15.07 0.38
C TYR A 192 14.27 -14.25 -0.29
N ARG A 193 14.91 -13.33 0.42
CA ARG A 193 15.93 -12.42 -0.13
C ARG A 193 17.34 -12.98 0.09
N GLY A 194 18.27 -12.65 -0.81
CA GLY A 194 19.68 -13.05 -0.72
C GLY A 194 20.02 -14.39 -1.39
N TYR A 195 19.06 -14.96 -2.13
CA TYR A 195 19.21 -16.21 -2.88
C TYR A 195 19.01 -16.00 -4.39
N GLU A 196 18.98 -14.76 -4.89
CA GLU A 196 18.69 -14.43 -6.29
C GLU A 196 19.68 -15.09 -7.27
N GLU A 197 20.95 -15.19 -6.86
CA GLU A 197 22.05 -15.72 -7.67
C GLU A 197 22.58 -17.09 -7.18
N LYS A 198 21.84 -17.76 -6.28
CA LYS A 198 22.30 -18.99 -5.62
C LYS A 198 21.16 -20.01 -5.55
N GLU A 199 21.51 -21.25 -5.27
CA GLU A 199 20.51 -22.26 -4.98
C GLU A 199 19.75 -21.87 -3.70
N SER A 200 18.43 -21.70 -3.85
CA SER A 200 17.54 -21.29 -2.77
C SER A 200 16.79 -22.50 -2.23
N PRO A 201 16.69 -22.68 -0.91
CA PRO A 201 15.76 -23.66 -0.33
C PRO A 201 14.29 -23.19 -0.45
N TYR A 202 14.05 -21.98 -0.98
CA TYR A 202 12.74 -21.37 -1.12
C TYR A 202 12.37 -21.13 -2.59
N ARG A 203 11.07 -20.96 -2.85
CA ARG A 203 10.58 -20.55 -4.18
C ARG A 203 11.26 -19.27 -4.65
N SER A 204 11.67 -19.24 -5.92
CA SER A 204 12.25 -18.06 -6.59
C SER A 204 11.20 -17.17 -7.25
N GLU A 205 10.01 -17.72 -7.51
CA GLU A 205 8.89 -17.02 -8.13
C GLU A 205 7.86 -16.62 -7.08
N HIS A 206 7.32 -15.43 -7.25
CA HIS A 206 6.40 -14.80 -6.32
C HIS A 206 5.24 -14.16 -7.09
N ALA A 207 4.16 -13.88 -6.36
CA ALA A 207 3.04 -13.14 -6.90
C ALA A 207 2.53 -12.13 -5.87
N VAL A 208 2.01 -11.01 -6.37
CA VAL A 208 1.21 -10.03 -5.62
C VAL A 208 -0.11 -9.83 -6.35
N ARG A 209 -1.19 -9.62 -5.60
CA ARG A 209 -2.51 -9.41 -6.19
C ARG A 209 -2.85 -7.92 -6.21
N LEU A 210 -2.92 -7.37 -7.42
CA LEU A 210 -3.24 -5.98 -7.69
C LEU A 210 -4.51 -5.89 -8.53
N PHE A 211 -5.52 -5.16 -8.04
CA PHE A 211 -6.89 -5.17 -8.57
C PHE A 211 -7.43 -6.60 -8.73
N ASP A 212 -7.70 -7.04 -9.95
CA ASP A 212 -8.17 -8.37 -10.32
C ASP A 212 -7.06 -9.23 -10.95
N GLY A 213 -5.80 -8.76 -10.92
CA GLY A 213 -4.64 -9.41 -11.51
C GLY A 213 -3.66 -10.00 -10.49
N ASP A 214 -3.26 -11.25 -10.70
CA ASP A 214 -2.11 -11.87 -10.05
C ASP A 214 -0.83 -11.56 -10.86
N ILE A 215 0.06 -10.75 -10.30
CA ILE A 215 1.29 -10.30 -10.95
C ILE A 215 2.42 -11.26 -10.57
N HIS A 216 2.84 -12.11 -11.49
CA HIS A 216 3.91 -13.09 -11.28
C HIS A 216 5.27 -12.48 -11.60
N PHE A 217 6.22 -12.58 -10.68
CA PHE A 217 7.54 -11.99 -10.85
C PHE A 217 8.65 -12.82 -10.19
N LYS A 218 9.88 -12.57 -10.63
CA LYS A 218 11.12 -13.13 -10.09
C LYS A 218 12.19 -12.05 -10.00
N PHE A 219 12.90 -12.02 -8.87
CA PHE A 219 14.13 -11.24 -8.77
C PHE A 219 15.25 -12.07 -9.40
N GLU A 220 15.87 -11.53 -10.47
CA GLU A 220 17.02 -12.14 -11.15
C GLU A 220 18.33 -11.74 -10.47
N THR A 221 18.36 -10.53 -9.92
CA THR A 221 19.43 -10.01 -9.06
C THR A 221 18.79 -9.23 -7.89
N PRO A 222 19.55 -8.75 -6.89
CA PRO A 222 19.01 -7.89 -5.84
C PRO A 222 18.36 -6.59 -6.34
N THR A 223 18.68 -6.15 -7.57
CA THR A 223 18.24 -4.89 -8.18
C THR A 223 17.47 -5.06 -9.48
N LEU A 224 17.27 -6.28 -9.98
CA LEU A 224 16.51 -6.56 -11.19
C LEU A 224 15.38 -7.53 -10.88
N VAL A 225 14.14 -7.07 -11.11
CA VAL A 225 12.95 -7.90 -11.02
C VAL A 225 12.28 -7.98 -12.39
N ARG A 226 11.99 -9.21 -12.82
CA ARG A 226 11.27 -9.50 -14.05
C ARG A 226 9.84 -9.92 -13.73
N VAL A 227 8.87 -9.21 -14.30
CA VAL A 227 7.46 -9.62 -14.35
C VAL A 227 7.32 -10.66 -15.45
N LEU A 228 7.00 -11.88 -15.05
CA LEU A 228 6.95 -13.06 -15.90
C LEU A 228 5.61 -13.16 -16.63
N ASP A 229 4.53 -12.95 -15.89
CA ASP A 229 3.15 -13.13 -16.34
C ASP A 229 2.18 -12.30 -15.48
N ILE A 230 0.98 -12.04 -16.02
CA ILE A 230 -0.11 -11.33 -15.35
C ILE A 230 -1.40 -12.11 -15.59
N LEU A 231 -2.02 -12.63 -14.54
CA LEU A 231 -3.21 -13.45 -14.64
C LEU A 231 -4.42 -12.70 -14.07
N PHE A 232 -5.32 -12.21 -14.94
CA PHE A 232 -6.56 -11.56 -14.52
C PHE A 232 -7.67 -12.59 -14.27
N THR A 233 -8.48 -12.37 -13.23
CA THR A 233 -9.57 -13.28 -12.85
C THR A 233 -10.75 -13.28 -13.84
N HIS A 234 -10.78 -12.36 -14.80
CA HIS A 234 -11.82 -12.26 -15.84
C HIS A 234 -11.20 -11.97 -17.22
N ASN A 235 -10.98 -13.02 -18.01
CA ASN A 235 -10.86 -12.94 -19.46
C ASN A 235 -12.17 -13.39 -20.10
#